data_AF-A0A382ZKA7-F1
#
_entry.id   AF-A0A382ZKA7-F1
#
_cell.length_a   1.000
_cell.length_b   1.000
_cell.length_c   1.000
_cell.angle_alpha   90.00
_cell.angle_beta   90.00
_cell.angle_gamma   90.00
#
_symmetry.space_group_name_H-M   'P 1'
#
loop_
_entity.id
_entity.type
_entity.pdbx_description
1 polymer ?
#
loop_
_entity_poly.entity_id
_entity_poly.type
_entity_poly.pdbx_seq_one_letter_code
_entity_poly.pdbx_strand_id
1 'polypeptide(L)'
;VAKQSTNRILLIEPAEFFSNSETAETNHYQINNSELSKDAILERALDEFRGFKNTLVSNGIDITTLQGQIGCPDNIFPNWAATYEDRTMHLFSMLA
;
A
#
# COMPACT_ATOMS: atom_id res chain seq x y z
N VAL A 1 -24.64 0.39 -17.16
CA VAL A 1 -23.17 0.40 -17.02
C VAL A 1 -22.88 0.92 -15.62
N ALA A 2 -22.17 0.15 -14.79
CA ALA A 2 -21.83 0.63 -13.43
C ALA A 2 -20.96 1.89 -13.54
N LYS A 3 -21.29 2.94 -12.77
CA LYS A 3 -20.49 4.17 -12.71
C LYS A 3 -19.19 3.83 -11.98
N GLN A 4 -18.05 4.06 -12.62
CA GLN A 4 -16.75 3.95 -11.97
C GLN A 4 -16.69 4.93 -10.80
N SER A 5 -16.27 4.46 -9.62
CA SER A 5 -16.31 5.25 -8.38
C SER A 5 -15.34 6.44 -8.40
N THR A 6 -14.11 6.23 -8.89
CA THR A 6 -13.08 7.26 -9.00
C THR A 6 -12.09 6.91 -10.12
N ASN A 7 -11.47 7.93 -10.71
CA ASN A 7 -10.30 7.83 -11.58
C ASN A 7 -9.02 8.36 -10.92
N ARG A 8 -9.08 8.66 -9.62
CA ARG A 8 -7.95 9.12 -8.80
C ARG A 8 -7.67 8.13 -7.68
N ILE A 9 -6.42 7.66 -7.58
CA ILE A 9 -6.00 6.66 -6.59
C ILE A 9 -4.82 7.19 -5.77
N LEU A 10 -4.87 6.96 -4.46
CA LEU A 10 -3.74 7.15 -3.55
C LEU A 10 -2.94 5.86 -3.45
N LEU A 11 -1.62 5.94 -3.62
CA LEU A 11 -0.67 4.87 -3.35
C LEU A 11 0.36 5.33 -2.31
N ILE A 12 0.87 4.42 -1.49
CA ILE A 12 1.93 4.70 -0.52
C ILE A 12 3.20 4.00 -1.00
N GLU A 13 4.25 4.75 -1.37
CA GLU A 13 5.54 4.17 -1.74
C GLU A 13 6.24 3.69 -0.47
N PRO A 14 6.55 2.38 -0.33
CA PRO A 14 7.09 1.84 0.91
C PRO A 14 8.47 2.42 1.22
N ALA A 15 8.69 2.83 2.47
CA ALA A 15 10.03 3.10 3.00
C ALA A 15 10.69 1.82 3.55
N GLU A 16 9.88 0.86 3.98
CA GLU A 16 10.25 -0.50 4.37
C GLU A 16 9.12 -1.45 3.93
N PHE A 17 9.46 -2.73 3.68
CA PHE A 17 8.46 -3.76 3.38
C PHE A 17 8.98 -5.14 3.78
N PHE A 18 8.35 -5.76 4.77
CA PHE A 18 8.62 -7.12 5.23
C PHE A 18 7.45 -7.62 6.10
N SER A 19 7.49 -8.89 6.49
CA SER A 19 6.49 -9.48 7.40
C SER A 19 6.43 -8.73 8.75
N ASN A 20 5.29 -8.14 9.06
CA ASN A 20 5.00 -7.45 10.31
C ASN A 20 4.49 -8.45 11.37
N SER A 21 5.26 -8.63 12.45
CA SER A 21 4.87 -9.50 13.56
C SER A 21 3.59 -9.06 14.27
N GLU A 22 3.30 -7.76 14.31
CA GLU A 22 2.11 -7.20 15.00
C GLU A 22 0.81 -7.61 14.29
N THR A 23 0.87 -7.81 12.98
CA THR A 23 -0.30 -8.17 12.15
C THR A 23 -0.22 -9.60 11.61
N ALA A 24 0.77 -10.38 12.03
CA ALA A 24 0.99 -11.76 11.56
C ALA A 24 -0.15 -12.71 11.99
N GLU A 25 -0.74 -12.50 13.17
CA GLU A 25 -1.85 -13.34 13.66
C GLU A 25 -3.13 -13.17 12.83
N THR A 26 -3.35 -11.97 12.27
CA THR A 26 -4.56 -11.63 11.51
C THR A 26 -4.36 -11.66 9.99
N ASN A 27 -3.14 -11.88 9.51
CA ASN A 27 -2.82 -11.87 8.09
C ASN A 27 -2.06 -13.14 7.69
N HIS A 28 -2.81 -14.16 7.28
CA HIS A 28 -2.30 -15.47 6.87
C HIS A 28 -1.34 -15.44 5.67
N TYR A 29 -1.26 -14.33 4.93
CA TYR A 29 -0.32 -14.17 3.83
C TYR A 29 1.09 -13.78 4.28
N GLN A 30 1.26 -13.41 5.56
CA GLN A 30 2.57 -13.05 6.11
C GLN A 30 3.38 -14.30 6.43
N ILE A 31 4.17 -14.72 5.45
CA ILE A 31 5.12 -15.82 5.61
C ILE A 31 6.49 -15.21 5.90
N ASN A 32 7.09 -15.63 7.01
CA ASN A 32 8.48 -15.29 7.32
C ASN A 32 9.41 -16.01 6.34
N ASN A 33 9.70 -15.36 5.22
CA ASN A 33 10.65 -15.87 4.24
C ASN A 33 12.08 -15.57 4.72
N SER A 34 12.79 -16.60 5.17
CA SER A 34 14.18 -16.50 5.65
C SER A 34 15.23 -16.45 4.53
N GLU A 35 14.83 -16.56 3.26
CA GLU A 35 15.76 -16.67 2.13
C GLU A 35 16.24 -15.32 1.59
N LEU A 36 15.49 -14.23 1.83
CA LEU A 36 15.81 -12.89 1.34
C LEU A 36 16.07 -11.92 2.50
N SER A 37 17.03 -11.01 2.33
CA SER A 37 17.21 -9.90 3.25
C SER A 37 16.04 -8.91 3.15
N LYS A 38 15.80 -8.12 4.21
CA LYS A 38 14.78 -7.07 4.20
C LYS A 38 14.97 -6.09 3.05
N ASP A 39 16.21 -5.70 2.76
CA ASP A 39 16.52 -4.80 1.65
C ASP A 39 16.17 -5.42 0.30
N ALA A 40 16.46 -6.72 0.10
CA ALA A 40 16.11 -7.41 -1.14
C ALA A 40 14.59 -7.56 -1.31
N ILE A 41 13.83 -7.71 -0.23
CA ILE A 41 12.37 -7.72 -0.25
C ILE A 41 11.83 -6.32 -0.59
N LEU A 42 12.36 -5.28 0.03
CA LEU A 42 11.98 -3.90 -0.23
C LEU A 42 12.24 -3.49 -1.68
N GLU A 43 13.41 -3.79 -2.23
CA GLU A 43 13.73 -3.47 -3.64
C GLU A 43 12.74 -4.14 -4.61
N ARG A 44 12.40 -5.42 -4.38
CA ARG A 44 11.37 -6.11 -5.19
C ARG A 44 10.00 -5.45 -5.06
N ALA A 45 9.61 -5.06 -3.85
CA ALA A 45 8.35 -4.37 -3.61
C ALA A 45 8.29 -2.98 -4.27
N LEU A 46 9.42 -2.26 -4.29
CA LEU A 46 9.54 -0.98 -4.99
C LEU A 46 9.41 -1.15 -6.51
N ASP A 47 10.04 -2.18 -7.07
CA ASP A 47 9.92 -2.50 -8.49
C ASP A 47 8.46 -2.83 -8.86
N GLU A 48 7.79 -3.67 -8.06
CA GLU A 48 6.36 -3.99 -8.25
C GLU A 48 5.47 -2.75 -8.10
N PHE A 49 5.70 -1.92 -7.07
CA PHE A 49 4.97 -0.68 -6.82
C PHE A 49 5.09 0.28 -8.00
N ARG A 50 6.31 0.51 -8.50
CA ARG A 50 6.58 1.40 -9.63
C ARG A 50 5.96 0.86 -10.91
N GLY A 51 6.07 -0.45 -11.14
CA GLY A 51 5.39 -1.13 -12.24
C GLY A 51 3.89 -0.90 -12.22
N PHE A 52 3.24 -1.18 -11.08
CA PHE A 52 1.81 -0.98 -10.88
C PHE A 52 1.39 0.48 -11.10
N LYS A 53 2.10 1.44 -10.48
CA LYS A 53 1.86 2.87 -10.68
C LYS A 53 1.93 3.25 -12.16
N ASN A 54 2.98 2.83 -12.85
CA ASN A 54 3.19 3.17 -14.25
C ASN A 54 2.10 2.59 -15.15
N THR A 55 1.64 1.37 -14.88
CA THR A 55 0.51 0.76 -15.58
C THR A 55 -0.79 1.54 -15.38
N LEU A 56 -1.09 2.01 -14.17
CA LEU A 56 -2.29 2.82 -13.92
C LEU A 56 -2.21 4.18 -14.65
N VAL A 57 -1.06 4.85 -14.55
CA VAL A 57 -0.83 6.14 -15.23
C VAL A 57 -0.93 6.00 -16.75
N SER A 58 -0.37 4.94 -17.34
CA SER A 58 -0.45 4.71 -18.79
C SER A 58 -1.88 4.45 -19.29
N ASN A 59 -2.78 4.04 -18.41
CA ASN A 59 -4.21 3.88 -18.67
C ASN A 59 -5.03 5.13 -18.31
N GLY A 60 -4.39 6.28 -18.02
CA GLY A 60 -5.07 7.55 -17.77
C GLY A 60 -5.69 7.69 -16.38
N ILE A 61 -5.25 6.89 -15.40
CA ILE A 61 -5.65 7.02 -13.99
C ILE A 61 -4.73 8.02 -13.30
N ASP A 62 -5.31 8.98 -12.58
CA ASP A 62 -4.56 9.97 -11.81
C ASP A 62 -4.04 9.33 -10.52
N ILE A 63 -2.71 9.30 -10.34
CA ILE A 63 -2.10 8.76 -9.13
C ILE A 63 -1.55 9.88 -8.25
N THR A 64 -1.89 9.83 -6.97
CA THR A 64 -1.22 10.59 -5.91
C THR A 64 -0.40 9.61 -5.07
N THR A 65 0.86 9.95 -4.80
CA THR A 65 1.75 9.12 -3.98
C THR A 65 2.11 9.83 -2.68
N LEU A 66 2.13 9.08 -1.58
CA LEU A 66 2.76 9.49 -0.33
C LEU A 66 3.95 8.57 -0.03
N GLN A 67 4.91 9.07 0.74
CA GLN A 67 6.03 8.25 1.22
C GLN A 67 5.61 7.52 2.50
N GLY A 68 5.88 6.21 2.56
CA GLY A 68 5.71 5.41 3.78
C GLY A 68 6.72 5.78 4.87
N GLN A 69 6.52 5.24 6.07
CA GLN A 69 7.35 5.54 7.24
C GLN A 69 8.28 4.37 7.60
N ILE A 70 9.52 4.68 8.00
CA ILE A 70 10.45 3.69 8.58
C ILE A 70 9.86 3.15 9.89
N GLY A 71 9.95 1.84 10.11
CA GLY A 71 9.34 1.15 11.24
C GLY A 71 7.89 0.72 10.99
N CYS A 72 7.32 1.02 9.83
CA CYS A 72 5.96 0.64 9.47
C CYS A 72 5.94 -0.17 8.15
N PRO A 73 6.31 -1.47 8.20
CA PRO A 73 6.56 -2.28 7.00
C PRO A 73 5.30 -2.61 6.16
N ASP A 74 4.11 -2.39 6.69
CA ASP A 74 2.82 -2.59 6.02
C ASP A 74 2.13 -1.28 5.61
N ASN A 75 2.79 -0.12 5.75
CA ASN A 75 2.27 1.19 5.34
C ASN A 75 1.91 1.29 3.85
N ILE A 76 2.44 0.42 3.00
CA ILE A 76 2.07 0.31 1.58
C ILE A 76 0.55 0.12 1.40
N PHE A 77 -0.15 -0.41 2.42
CA PHE A 77 -1.59 -0.61 2.44
C PHE A 77 -2.30 0.54 3.17
N PRO A 78 -2.94 1.50 2.48
CA PRO A 78 -3.63 2.63 3.10
C PRO A 78 -5.03 2.24 3.65
N ASN A 79 -5.12 1.12 4.37
CA ASN A 79 -6.38 0.59 4.94
C ASN A 79 -6.92 1.42 6.13
N TRP A 80 -6.18 2.44 6.56
CA TRP A 80 -6.54 3.37 7.63
C TRP A 80 -7.42 4.54 7.17
N ALA A 81 -7.73 4.68 5.88
CA ALA A 81 -8.60 5.75 5.37
C ALA A 81 -9.60 5.30 4.30
N ALA A 82 -10.73 6.00 4.26
CA ALA A 82 -11.70 5.91 3.17
C ALA A 82 -12.19 7.31 2.78
N THR A 83 -12.26 7.61 1.49
CA THR A 83 -12.76 8.89 0.95
C THR A 83 -14.10 8.70 0.24
N TYR A 84 -14.91 9.75 0.20
CA TYR A 84 -16.28 9.71 -0.33
C TYR A 84 -16.52 10.80 -1.40
N GLU A 85 -17.57 10.63 -2.22
CA GLU A 85 -17.92 11.55 -3.32
C GLU A 85 -18.24 12.98 -2.84
N ASP A 86 -18.70 13.12 -1.58
CA ASP A 86 -18.98 14.41 -0.94
C ASP A 86 -17.73 15.12 -0.38
N ARG A 87 -16.54 14.61 -0.70
CA ARG A 87 -15.22 15.12 -0.26
C ARG A 87 -14.96 14.95 1.23
N THR A 88 -15.73 14.11 1.92
CA THR A 88 -15.41 13.69 3.29
C THR A 88 -14.43 12.52 3.29
N MET A 89 -13.83 12.27 4.45
CA MET A 89 -12.93 11.15 4.69
C MET A 89 -13.17 10.59 6.09
N HIS A 90 -13.12 9.27 6.20
CA HIS A 90 -13.01 8.59 7.49
C HIS A 90 -11.59 8.09 7.70
N LEU A 91 -11.14 8.16 8.95
CA LEU A 91 -9.89 7.60 9.43
C LEU A 91 -10.22 6.47 10.40
N PHE A 92 -9.51 5.36 10.26
CA PHE A 92 -9.67 4.17 11.08
C PHE A 92 -8.45 4.04 11.98
N SER A 93 -8.68 3.74 13.26
CA SER A 93 -7.63 3.27 14.15
C SER A 93 -7.24 1.86 13.72
N MET A 94 -5.94 1.64 13.56
CA MET A 94 -5.39 0.31 13.32
C MET A 94 -5.31 -0.47 14.64
N LEU A 95 -5.20 -1.80 14.54
CA LEU A 95 -4.89 -2.64 15.69
C LEU A 95 -3.54 -2.17 16.29
N ALA A 96 -3.50 -2.00 17.60
CA ALA A 96 -2.33 -1.55 18.37
C ALA A 96 -1.81 -2.68 19.26
#